data_AF-A0A1G1JYE2-F1
#
_entry.id   AF-A0A1G1JYE2-F1
#
_cell.length_a   1.000
_cell.length_b   1.000
_cell.length_c   1.000
_cell.angle_alpha   90.00
_cell.angle_beta   90.00
_cell.angle_gamma   90.00
#
_symmetry.space_group_name_H-M   'P 1'
#
loop_
_entity.id
_entity.type
_entity.pdbx_description
1 polymer ?
#
loop_
_entity_poly.entity_id
_entity_poly.type
_entity_poly.pdbx_seq_one_letter_code
_entity_poly.pdbx_strand_id
1 'polypeptide(L)'
;MINRPFWIKQIESFWKQRSIVWLSGVRRVGKTSLAGMFQNSVYLNCDLPSTMQQFEDPEYFFKAQKKDSVIILDEIHHLKDPSNVLKIAADAFPRLRILATGSSTLQATKKFRDSLTGRKWTLYLCPILWTECLENFGVHDLDKRLLHGGLPEPLLAETKNPDFFTEWMDSYYARDIAELFGVRDRSGFLNLLKLLLYQSSGLVDITKLASEVGVSRPTVKAYMEAMTVAHAIFPVMPFHGGGRREIVRRPKIYAFDTGFVTFIRGWNSLRDADRGGLWEHLVLDTLRAVGLTHNLGYWRDKSDREIDFVLRRERDFVDTVECKIDPSRFNQENLEQFRKLYPKGNNWLVSPRVDSIFTRRFKDREVRFISPHHILAGQLTAKQ
;
A
#
# COMPACT_ATOMS: atom_id res chain seq x y z
N MET A 1 20.51 -9.69 -3.80
CA MET A 1 19.07 -9.57 -3.51
C MET A 1 18.88 -9.72 -2.00
N ILE A 2 18.16 -8.81 -1.35
CA ILE A 2 17.88 -8.84 0.10
C ILE A 2 16.61 -9.65 0.34
N ASN A 3 16.65 -10.67 1.18
CA ASN A 3 15.52 -11.57 1.41
C ASN A 3 14.31 -10.85 2.05
N ARG A 4 13.10 -11.22 1.65
CA ARG A 4 11.82 -10.61 2.10
C ARG A 4 10.83 -11.70 2.58
N PRO A 5 11.11 -12.37 3.70
CA PRO A 5 10.44 -13.62 4.09
C PRO A 5 8.94 -13.47 4.36
N PHE A 6 8.48 -12.34 4.89
CA PHE A 6 7.05 -12.07 5.09
C PHE A 6 6.27 -12.16 3.77
N TRP A 7 6.76 -11.51 2.72
CA TRP A 7 6.09 -11.48 1.42
C TRP A 7 6.14 -12.83 0.71
N ILE A 8 7.26 -13.56 0.81
CA ILE A 8 7.37 -14.93 0.29
C ILE A 8 6.30 -15.83 0.93
N LYS A 9 6.21 -15.83 2.28
CA LYS A 9 5.21 -16.62 3.01
C LYS A 9 3.78 -16.23 2.63
N GLN A 10 3.51 -14.94 2.41
CA GLN A 10 2.20 -14.47 1.95
C GLN A 10 1.84 -15.00 0.55
N ILE A 11 2.78 -14.94 -0.40
CA ILE A 11 2.58 -15.47 -1.76
C ILE A 11 2.32 -17.00 -1.70
N GLU A 12 3.13 -17.73 -0.94
CA GLU A 12 2.96 -19.17 -0.75
C GLU A 12 1.60 -19.53 -0.12
N SER A 13 1.15 -18.73 0.86
CA SER A 13 -0.17 -18.88 1.48
C SER A 13 -1.30 -18.65 0.48
N PHE A 14 -1.17 -17.65 -0.40
CA PHE A 14 -2.17 -17.37 -1.43
C PHE A 14 -2.23 -18.45 -2.51
N TRP A 15 -1.09 -19.06 -2.88
CA TRP A 15 -1.07 -20.19 -3.80
C TRP A 15 -1.82 -21.43 -3.33
N LYS A 16 -2.00 -21.59 -2.00
CA LYS A 16 -2.84 -22.67 -1.46
C LYS A 16 -4.33 -22.48 -1.77
N GLN A 17 -4.74 -21.26 -2.14
CA GLN A 17 -6.15 -20.90 -2.36
C GLN A 17 -6.46 -20.66 -3.84
N ARG A 18 -5.53 -20.04 -4.58
CA ARG A 18 -5.64 -19.75 -6.02
C ARG A 18 -4.28 -19.99 -6.68
N SER A 19 -4.27 -20.60 -7.86
CA SER A 19 -3.04 -20.83 -8.62
C SER A 19 -2.31 -19.54 -9.01
N ILE A 20 -3.03 -18.41 -9.08
CA ILE A 20 -2.47 -17.12 -9.52
C ILE A 20 -2.37 -16.14 -8.36
N VAL A 21 -1.17 -15.58 -8.17
CA VAL A 21 -0.90 -14.40 -7.36
C VAL A 21 -0.48 -13.26 -8.28
N TRP A 22 -1.22 -12.16 -8.23
CA TRP A 22 -0.87 -10.91 -8.88
C TRP A 22 -0.15 -10.00 -7.90
N LEU A 23 1.12 -9.74 -8.15
CA LEU A 23 1.93 -8.84 -7.34
C LEU A 23 1.81 -7.41 -7.89
N SER A 24 1.00 -6.60 -7.23
CA SER A 24 0.83 -5.18 -7.55
C SER A 24 1.77 -4.30 -6.74
N GLY A 25 2.04 -3.09 -7.20
CA GLY A 25 2.82 -2.11 -6.47
C GLY A 25 3.40 -1.05 -7.39
N VAL A 26 3.85 0.05 -6.80
CA VAL A 26 4.46 1.16 -7.54
C VAL A 26 5.74 0.74 -8.28
N ARG A 27 6.17 1.53 -9.26
CA ARG A 27 7.46 1.32 -9.94
C ARG A 27 8.62 1.42 -8.95
N ARG A 28 9.67 0.62 -9.17
CA ARG A 28 10.88 0.54 -8.34
C ARG A 28 10.67 0.04 -6.89
N VAL A 29 9.49 -0.45 -6.50
CA VAL A 29 9.25 -1.00 -5.14
C VAL A 29 9.91 -2.38 -4.87
N GLY A 30 10.49 -3.00 -5.91
CA GLY A 30 11.16 -4.30 -5.81
C GLY A 30 10.28 -5.51 -6.17
N LYS A 31 9.28 -5.36 -7.04
CA LYS A 31 8.45 -6.48 -7.54
C LYS A 31 9.29 -7.56 -8.23
N THR A 32 10.05 -7.18 -9.25
CA THR A 32 11.00 -8.05 -9.98
C THR A 32 12.01 -8.70 -9.03
N SER A 33 12.55 -7.94 -8.08
CA SER A 33 13.50 -8.49 -7.09
C SER A 33 12.85 -9.52 -6.17
N LEU A 34 11.61 -9.30 -5.71
CA LEU A 34 10.87 -10.27 -4.90
C LEU A 34 10.50 -11.51 -5.72
N ALA A 35 10.08 -11.33 -6.97
CA ALA A 35 9.76 -12.43 -7.87
C ALA A 35 10.99 -13.33 -8.09
N GLY A 36 12.17 -12.76 -8.30
CA GLY A 36 13.43 -13.49 -8.44
C GLY A 36 13.90 -14.27 -7.19
N MET A 37 13.21 -14.16 -6.04
CA MET A 37 13.57 -14.92 -4.82
C MET A 37 13.05 -16.36 -4.82
N PHE A 38 12.06 -16.68 -5.65
CA PHE A 38 11.53 -18.05 -5.70
C PHE A 38 12.51 -18.97 -6.43
N GLN A 39 13.24 -19.78 -5.68
CA GLN A 39 14.16 -20.77 -6.23
C GLN A 39 13.38 -21.87 -6.98
N ASN A 40 14.00 -22.48 -7.99
CA ASN A 40 13.40 -23.53 -8.84
C ASN A 40 12.13 -23.10 -9.60
N SER A 41 11.96 -21.80 -9.88
CA SER A 41 10.89 -21.28 -10.72
C SER A 41 11.29 -21.19 -12.19
N VAL A 42 10.31 -21.26 -13.09
CA VAL A 42 10.47 -20.82 -14.48
C VAL A 42 10.23 -19.31 -14.52
N TYR A 43 11.29 -18.54 -14.72
CA TYR A 43 11.24 -17.08 -14.77
C TYR A 43 11.12 -16.59 -16.21
N LEU A 44 10.10 -15.80 -16.50
CA LEU A 44 9.86 -15.21 -17.81
C LEU A 44 9.73 -13.70 -17.67
N ASN A 45 10.64 -12.97 -18.32
CA ASN A 45 10.52 -11.53 -18.51
C ASN A 45 9.67 -11.28 -19.77
N CYS A 46 8.45 -10.78 -19.60
CA CYS A 46 7.52 -10.54 -20.71
C CYS A 46 7.88 -9.32 -21.57
N ASP A 47 8.89 -8.54 -21.19
CA ASP A 47 9.47 -7.49 -22.05
C ASP A 47 10.27 -8.08 -23.21
N LEU A 48 10.73 -9.32 -23.09
CA LEU A 48 11.59 -9.95 -24.08
C LEU A 48 10.76 -10.52 -25.25
N PRO A 49 11.15 -10.26 -26.52
CA PRO A 49 10.47 -10.80 -27.69
C PRO A 49 10.36 -12.33 -27.69
N SER A 50 11.39 -13.02 -27.18
CA SER A 50 11.38 -14.49 -27.07
C SER A 50 10.29 -15.00 -26.12
N THR A 51 10.05 -14.31 -25.01
CA THR A 51 8.94 -14.63 -24.10
C THR A 51 7.60 -14.36 -24.77
N MET A 52 7.47 -13.24 -25.48
CA MET A 52 6.23 -12.92 -26.21
C MET A 52 5.87 -14.01 -27.22
N GLN A 53 6.86 -14.52 -27.96
CA GLN A 53 6.68 -15.63 -28.91
C GLN A 53 6.24 -16.93 -28.22
N GLN A 54 6.77 -17.25 -27.06
CA GLN A 54 6.34 -18.44 -26.29
C GLN A 54 4.85 -18.37 -25.90
N PHE A 55 4.31 -17.17 -25.72
CA PHE A 55 2.91 -16.94 -25.36
C PHE A 55 1.98 -16.68 -26.56
N GLU A 56 2.44 -16.92 -27.79
CA GLU A 56 1.53 -17.08 -28.94
C GLU A 56 0.64 -18.32 -28.76
N ASP A 57 1.19 -19.39 -28.17
CA ASP A 57 0.44 -20.58 -27.72
C ASP A 57 0.67 -20.83 -26.20
N PRO A 58 -0.10 -20.14 -25.33
CA PRO A 58 0.04 -20.29 -23.88
C PRO A 58 -0.29 -21.71 -23.39
N GLU A 59 -1.19 -22.44 -24.06
CA GLU A 59 -1.56 -23.78 -23.64
C GLU A 59 -0.39 -24.75 -23.81
N TYR A 60 0.28 -24.69 -24.97
CA TYR A 60 1.48 -25.48 -25.22
C TYR A 60 2.58 -25.19 -24.19
N PHE A 61 2.84 -23.91 -23.91
CA PHE A 61 3.83 -23.51 -22.91
C PHE A 61 3.53 -24.11 -21.53
N PHE A 62 2.30 -23.96 -21.03
CA PHE A 62 1.92 -24.44 -19.70
C PHE A 62 1.89 -25.97 -19.61
N LYS A 63 1.49 -26.65 -20.69
CA LYS A 63 1.47 -28.13 -20.78
C LYS A 63 2.87 -28.74 -20.68
N ALA A 64 3.89 -28.05 -21.16
CA ALA A 64 5.29 -28.50 -21.07
C ALA A 64 5.87 -28.42 -19.64
N GLN A 65 5.18 -27.73 -18.71
CA GLN A 65 5.69 -27.52 -17.35
C GLN A 65 5.38 -28.70 -16.44
N LYS A 66 6.29 -28.94 -15.48
CA LYS A 66 6.05 -29.91 -14.41
C LYS A 66 4.87 -29.45 -13.53
N LYS A 67 4.09 -30.41 -13.03
CA LYS A 67 3.05 -30.13 -12.03
C LYS A 67 3.67 -29.45 -10.81
N ASP A 68 2.92 -28.52 -10.20
CA ASP A 68 3.33 -27.78 -9.00
C ASP A 68 4.55 -26.87 -9.18
N SER A 69 5.01 -26.66 -10.42
CA SER A 69 6.07 -25.69 -10.72
C SER A 69 5.60 -24.27 -10.46
N VAL A 70 6.55 -23.44 -10.02
CA VAL A 70 6.37 -21.99 -9.90
C VAL A 70 6.74 -21.35 -11.23
N ILE A 71 5.85 -20.54 -11.78
CA ILE A 71 6.07 -19.79 -13.02
C ILE A 71 5.92 -18.31 -12.69
N ILE A 72 6.94 -17.53 -13.03
CA ILE A 72 6.96 -16.10 -12.83
C ILE A 72 6.80 -15.43 -14.19
N LEU A 73 5.78 -14.58 -14.30
CA LEU A 73 5.50 -13.75 -15.46
C LEU A 73 5.75 -12.29 -15.06
N ASP A 74 6.97 -11.81 -15.25
CA ASP A 74 7.35 -10.45 -14.90
C ASP A 74 6.96 -9.48 -16.01
N GLU A 75 6.36 -8.35 -15.63
CA GLU A 75 5.86 -7.31 -16.53
C GLU A 75 4.90 -7.84 -17.63
N ILE A 76 3.98 -8.73 -17.24
CA ILE A 76 3.07 -9.45 -18.16
C ILE A 76 2.23 -8.53 -19.06
N HIS A 77 2.07 -7.26 -18.68
CA HIS A 77 1.36 -6.26 -19.46
C HIS A 77 1.92 -6.00 -20.86
N HIS A 78 3.16 -6.40 -21.12
CA HIS A 78 3.77 -6.35 -22.46
C HIS A 78 3.30 -7.46 -23.41
N LEU A 79 2.63 -8.51 -22.90
CA LEU A 79 2.00 -9.51 -23.76
C LEU A 79 0.79 -8.93 -24.51
N LYS A 80 0.46 -9.50 -25.67
CA LYS A 80 -0.70 -9.08 -26.47
C LYS A 80 -2.04 -9.27 -25.76
N ASP A 81 -2.20 -10.37 -25.02
CA ASP A 81 -3.40 -10.62 -24.21
C ASP A 81 -3.06 -11.26 -22.85
N PRO A 82 -2.58 -10.45 -21.88
CA PRO A 82 -2.18 -10.96 -20.56
C PRO A 82 -3.37 -11.57 -19.80
N SER A 83 -4.59 -11.10 -20.06
CA SER A 83 -5.79 -11.61 -19.40
C SER A 83 -6.09 -13.03 -19.84
N ASN A 84 -5.98 -13.31 -21.14
CA ASN A 84 -6.21 -14.65 -21.69
C ASN A 84 -5.13 -15.65 -21.24
N VAL A 85 -3.86 -15.25 -21.25
CA VAL A 85 -2.74 -16.10 -20.78
C VAL A 85 -2.98 -16.56 -19.33
N LEU A 86 -3.32 -15.63 -18.44
CA LEU A 86 -3.61 -15.94 -17.04
C LEU A 86 -4.90 -16.76 -16.88
N LYS A 87 -5.93 -16.51 -17.69
CA LYS A 87 -7.17 -17.30 -17.66
C LYS A 87 -6.90 -18.77 -18.01
N ILE A 88 -6.12 -19.02 -19.06
CA ILE A 88 -5.74 -20.38 -19.49
C ILE A 88 -4.95 -21.07 -18.37
N ALA A 89 -3.98 -20.38 -17.77
CA ALA A 89 -3.20 -20.91 -16.65
C ALA A 89 -4.10 -21.30 -15.46
N ALA A 90 -5.06 -20.46 -15.08
CA ALA A 90 -5.97 -20.73 -13.97
C ALA A 90 -6.93 -21.90 -14.25
N ASP A 91 -7.54 -21.92 -15.43
CA ASP A 91 -8.66 -22.82 -15.74
C ASP A 91 -8.16 -24.21 -16.18
N ALA A 92 -7.13 -24.28 -17.04
CA ALA A 92 -6.62 -25.54 -17.58
C ALA A 92 -5.45 -26.13 -16.77
N PHE A 93 -4.70 -25.30 -16.04
CA PHE A 93 -3.49 -25.71 -15.32
C PHE A 93 -3.50 -25.31 -13.83
N PRO A 94 -4.53 -25.66 -13.05
CA PRO A 94 -4.70 -25.20 -11.66
C PRO A 94 -3.62 -25.70 -10.69
N ARG A 95 -2.80 -26.68 -11.10
CA ARG A 95 -1.64 -27.16 -10.33
C ARG A 95 -0.37 -26.33 -10.54
N LEU A 96 -0.35 -25.40 -11.49
CA LEU A 96 0.78 -24.47 -11.63
C LEU A 96 0.62 -23.33 -10.62
N ARG A 97 1.74 -22.83 -10.11
CA ARG A 97 1.77 -21.67 -9.21
C ARG A 97 2.31 -20.47 -9.97
N ILE A 98 1.42 -19.58 -10.36
CA ILE A 98 1.75 -18.41 -11.17
C ILE A 98 1.95 -17.20 -10.25
N LEU A 99 3.11 -16.56 -10.34
CA LEU A 99 3.33 -15.20 -9.85
C LEU A 99 3.40 -14.27 -11.06
N ALA A 100 2.43 -13.38 -11.19
CA ALA A 100 2.42 -12.38 -12.25
C ALA A 100 2.69 -11.00 -11.67
N THR A 101 3.57 -10.23 -12.31
CA THR A 101 3.77 -8.81 -12.02
C THR A 101 3.31 -7.98 -13.23
N GLY A 102 3.04 -6.70 -12.99
CA GLY A 102 2.78 -5.73 -14.04
C GLY A 102 2.40 -4.38 -13.46
N SER A 103 2.10 -3.43 -14.34
CA SER A 103 1.57 -2.14 -13.88
C SER A 103 0.21 -2.33 -13.19
N SER A 104 0.04 -1.65 -12.05
CA SER A 104 -1.20 -1.64 -11.26
C SER A 104 -2.42 -1.16 -12.06
N THR A 105 -2.19 -0.49 -13.18
CA THR A 105 -3.20 0.12 -14.05
C THR A 105 -3.78 -0.90 -15.03
N LEU A 106 -2.97 -1.85 -15.53
CA LEU A 106 -3.47 -3.02 -16.28
C LEU A 106 -4.52 -3.76 -15.45
N GLN A 107 -4.22 -3.96 -14.16
CA GLN A 107 -5.12 -4.61 -13.23
C GLN A 107 -6.50 -3.93 -13.13
N ALA A 108 -6.58 -2.62 -13.34
CA ALA A 108 -7.83 -1.87 -13.25
C ALA A 108 -8.64 -1.84 -14.54
N THR A 109 -8.05 -2.25 -15.67
CA THR A 109 -8.79 -2.36 -16.92
C THR A 109 -9.96 -3.33 -16.76
N LYS A 110 -11.10 -3.00 -17.38
CA LYS A 110 -12.32 -3.83 -17.29
C LYS A 110 -12.06 -5.25 -17.79
N LYS A 111 -11.39 -5.38 -18.94
CA LYS A 111 -11.01 -6.68 -19.53
C LYS A 111 -10.25 -7.56 -18.54
N PHE A 112 -9.24 -7.02 -17.88
CA PHE A 112 -8.41 -7.77 -16.93
C PHE A 112 -9.19 -8.16 -15.67
N ARG A 113 -9.99 -7.25 -15.12
CA ARG A 113 -10.85 -7.52 -13.97
C ARG A 113 -11.86 -8.61 -14.27
N ASP A 114 -12.62 -8.48 -15.34
CA ASP A 114 -13.71 -9.41 -15.69
C ASP A 114 -13.14 -10.81 -15.97
N SER A 115 -12.02 -10.89 -16.68
CA SER A 115 -11.40 -12.18 -17.06
C SER A 115 -10.84 -12.96 -15.87
N LEU A 116 -10.30 -12.25 -14.86
CA LEU A 116 -9.58 -12.88 -13.74
C LEU A 116 -10.31 -12.77 -12.40
N THR A 117 -11.56 -12.31 -12.40
CA THR A 117 -12.41 -12.31 -11.21
C THR A 117 -12.53 -13.73 -10.66
N GLY A 118 -12.24 -13.88 -9.37
CA GLY A 118 -12.26 -15.19 -8.69
C GLY A 118 -11.09 -16.12 -9.02
N ARG A 119 -10.19 -15.77 -9.95
CA ARG A 119 -9.08 -16.64 -10.40
C ARG A 119 -7.71 -16.27 -9.80
N LYS A 120 -7.59 -15.09 -9.20
CA LYS A 120 -6.33 -14.59 -8.64
C LYS A 120 -6.49 -14.03 -7.25
N TRP A 121 -5.42 -14.13 -6.46
CA TRP A 121 -5.19 -13.24 -5.34
C TRP A 121 -4.39 -12.02 -5.79
N THR A 122 -4.69 -10.86 -5.23
CA THR A 122 -3.89 -9.64 -5.44
C THR A 122 -3.12 -9.37 -4.17
N LEU A 123 -1.80 -9.30 -4.28
CA LEU A 123 -0.92 -8.89 -3.20
C LEU A 123 -0.34 -7.52 -3.56
N TYR A 124 -0.62 -6.52 -2.73
CA TYR A 124 0.00 -5.21 -2.88
C TYR A 124 1.34 -5.19 -2.13
N LEU A 125 2.43 -5.01 -2.87
CA LEU A 125 3.76 -4.79 -2.34
C LEU A 125 3.95 -3.30 -2.05
N CYS A 126 3.87 -2.93 -0.78
CA CYS A 126 4.19 -1.58 -0.33
C CYS A 126 5.71 -1.34 -0.33
N PRO A 127 6.16 -0.07 -0.20
CA PRO A 127 7.54 0.22 0.16
C PRO A 127 8.00 -0.59 1.38
N ILE A 128 9.31 -0.76 1.51
CA ILE A 128 9.93 -1.60 2.53
C ILE A 128 9.35 -1.26 3.92
N LEU A 129 8.77 -2.27 4.56
CA LEU A 129 8.16 -2.13 5.88
C LEU A 129 9.22 -1.80 6.93
N TRP A 130 8.82 -1.12 8.00
CA TRP A 130 9.75 -0.80 9.09
C TRP A 130 10.41 -2.05 9.70
N THR A 131 9.67 -3.15 9.81
CA THR A 131 10.20 -4.43 10.27
C THR A 131 11.28 -4.98 9.33
N GLU A 132 11.06 -4.88 8.01
CA GLU A 132 12.04 -5.30 7.01
C GLU A 132 13.30 -4.41 7.07
N CYS A 133 13.15 -3.11 7.35
CA CYS A 133 14.30 -2.22 7.58
C CYS A 133 15.22 -2.76 8.67
N LEU A 134 14.64 -3.14 9.82
CA LEU A 134 15.38 -3.65 10.98
C LEU A 134 15.98 -5.03 10.73
N GLU A 135 15.22 -5.95 10.13
CA GLU A 135 15.57 -7.38 10.08
C GLU A 135 16.36 -7.78 8.83
N ASN A 136 16.10 -7.14 7.68
CA ASN A 136 16.61 -7.60 6.39
C ASN A 136 17.51 -6.57 5.71
N PHE A 137 17.18 -5.28 5.80
CA PHE A 137 17.91 -4.21 5.12
C PHE A 137 18.98 -3.55 6.01
N GLY A 138 19.04 -3.86 7.31
CA GLY A 138 20.05 -3.31 8.22
C GLY A 138 19.91 -1.81 8.49
N VAL A 139 18.71 -1.24 8.29
CA VAL A 139 18.41 0.17 8.55
C VAL A 139 17.73 0.30 9.91
N HIS A 140 18.53 0.61 10.93
CA HIS A 140 18.09 0.75 12.32
C HIS A 140 17.66 2.17 12.71
N ASP A 141 18.04 3.17 11.92
CA ASP A 141 17.65 4.56 12.14
C ASP A 141 16.27 4.84 11.53
N LEU A 142 15.30 5.11 12.41
CA LEU A 142 13.94 5.46 12.01
C LEU A 142 13.90 6.76 11.21
N ASP A 143 14.70 7.77 11.58
CA ASP A 143 14.69 9.05 10.89
C ASP A 143 15.21 8.90 9.46
N LYS A 144 16.24 8.08 9.25
CA LYS A 144 16.68 7.69 7.90
C LYS A 144 15.53 7.07 7.11
N ARG A 145 14.79 6.09 7.66
CA ARG A 145 13.66 5.45 6.97
C ARG A 145 12.52 6.44 6.67
N LEU A 146 12.19 7.34 7.60
CA LEU A 146 11.14 8.34 7.41
C LEU A 146 11.55 9.36 6.32
N LEU A 147 12.81 9.82 6.35
CA LEU A 147 13.34 10.86 5.48
C LEU A 147 13.63 10.37 4.05
N HIS A 148 14.16 9.15 3.90
CA HIS A 148 14.54 8.58 2.60
C HIS A 148 13.41 7.81 1.93
N GLY A 149 12.39 7.38 2.68
CA GLY A 149 11.34 6.51 2.16
C GLY A 149 11.70 5.03 2.24
N GLY A 150 10.82 4.19 1.71
CA GLY A 150 10.94 2.73 1.69
C GLY A 150 11.15 2.15 0.28
N LEU A 151 11.33 2.98 -0.75
CA LEU A 151 11.85 2.47 -2.02
C LEU A 151 13.32 2.01 -1.81
N PRO A 152 13.72 0.82 -2.31
CA PRO A 152 15.03 0.24 -2.01
C PRO A 152 16.22 1.17 -2.29
N GLU A 153 16.23 1.85 -3.45
CA GLU A 153 17.34 2.70 -3.88
C GLU A 153 17.51 3.95 -2.97
N PRO A 154 16.49 4.81 -2.76
CA PRO A 154 16.59 5.91 -1.80
C PRO A 154 16.88 5.49 -0.36
N LEU A 155 16.26 4.39 0.10
CA LEU A 155 16.43 3.90 1.48
C LEU A 155 17.88 3.52 1.78
N LEU A 156 18.53 2.85 0.82
CA LEU A 156 19.90 2.37 0.97
C LEU A 156 20.95 3.45 0.65
N ALA A 157 20.57 4.52 -0.05
CA ALA A 157 21.46 5.63 -0.32
C ALA A 157 21.94 6.32 0.97
N GLU A 158 23.17 6.81 0.95
CA GLU A 158 23.73 7.64 2.03
C GLU A 158 23.10 9.02 2.04
N THR A 159 22.93 9.61 0.86
CA THR A 159 22.34 10.93 0.67
C THR A 159 21.10 10.86 -0.19
N LYS A 160 20.19 11.81 0.02
CA LYS A 160 18.97 11.91 -0.75
C LYS A 160 19.27 12.51 -2.12
N ASN A 161 19.04 11.74 -3.19
CA ASN A 161 19.23 12.20 -4.57
C ASN A 161 17.93 12.81 -5.16
N PRO A 162 17.85 14.13 -5.40
CA PRO A 162 16.69 14.78 -6.02
C PRO A 162 16.31 14.24 -7.39
N ASP A 163 17.31 13.82 -8.18
CA ASP A 163 17.10 13.35 -9.56
C ASP A 163 16.28 12.07 -9.58
N PHE A 164 16.52 11.17 -8.61
CA PHE A 164 15.73 9.94 -8.46
C PHE A 164 14.23 10.25 -8.32
N PHE A 165 13.86 11.18 -7.45
CA PHE A 165 12.44 11.49 -7.19
C PHE A 165 11.78 12.14 -8.41
N THR A 166 12.53 13.03 -9.09
CA THR A 166 12.06 13.71 -10.31
C THR A 166 11.88 12.72 -11.45
N GLU A 167 12.89 11.89 -11.72
CA GLU A 167 12.86 10.85 -12.74
C GLU A 167 11.74 9.83 -12.47
N TRP A 168 11.53 9.46 -11.20
CA TRP A 168 10.45 8.57 -10.82
C TRP A 168 9.09 9.18 -11.14
N MET A 169 8.83 10.44 -10.77
CA MET A 169 7.56 11.11 -11.05
C MET A 169 7.29 11.23 -12.55
N ASP A 170 8.33 11.55 -13.33
CA ASP A 170 8.25 11.68 -14.78
C ASP A 170 7.96 10.32 -15.45
N SER A 171 8.65 9.27 -15.02
CA SER A 171 8.45 7.91 -15.51
C SER A 171 7.09 7.34 -15.12
N TYR A 172 6.67 7.60 -13.88
CA TYR A 172 5.34 7.24 -13.37
C TYR A 172 4.25 7.89 -14.22
N TYR A 173 4.35 9.20 -14.48
CA TYR A 173 3.40 9.88 -15.35
C TYR A 173 3.38 9.27 -16.75
N ALA A 174 4.55 9.12 -17.39
CA ALA A 174 4.62 8.66 -18.77
C ALA A 174 4.04 7.24 -18.95
N ARG A 175 4.50 6.29 -18.13
CA ARG A 175 4.22 4.85 -18.32
C ARG A 175 2.95 4.39 -17.61
N ASP A 176 2.71 4.87 -16.38
CA ASP A 176 1.56 4.39 -15.61
C ASP A 176 0.32 5.26 -15.82
N ILE A 177 0.47 6.53 -16.18
CA ILE A 177 -0.65 7.47 -16.21
C ILE A 177 -1.07 7.85 -17.63
N ALA A 178 -0.16 8.42 -18.42
CA ALA A 178 -0.47 8.90 -19.75
C ALA A 178 -0.81 7.75 -20.71
N GLU A 179 0.03 6.71 -20.72
CA GLU A 179 -0.15 5.53 -21.58
C GLU A 179 -1.41 4.72 -21.20
N LEU A 180 -1.63 4.50 -19.90
CA LEU A 180 -2.61 3.51 -19.44
C LEU A 180 -3.98 4.11 -19.05
N PHE A 181 -4.04 5.39 -18.66
CA PHE A 181 -5.31 6.09 -18.40
C PHE A 181 -5.66 7.16 -19.44
N GLY A 182 -4.78 7.41 -20.42
CA GLY A 182 -5.03 8.42 -21.46
C GLY A 182 -5.05 9.87 -20.94
N VAL A 183 -4.46 10.12 -19.77
CA VAL A 183 -4.35 11.47 -19.19
C VAL A 183 -3.29 12.25 -19.98
N ARG A 184 -3.71 13.30 -20.69
CA ARG A 184 -2.83 14.09 -21.57
C ARG A 184 -2.24 15.34 -20.90
N ASP A 185 -2.96 15.94 -19.96
CA ASP A 185 -2.51 17.14 -19.26
C ASP A 185 -1.50 16.76 -18.16
N ARG A 186 -0.24 16.71 -18.57
CA ARG A 186 0.91 16.39 -17.72
C ARG A 186 1.10 17.38 -16.59
N SER A 187 0.99 18.67 -16.90
CA SER A 187 1.27 19.74 -15.95
C SER A 187 0.27 19.72 -14.81
N GLY A 188 -1.03 19.70 -15.12
CA GLY A 188 -2.07 19.62 -14.11
C GLY A 188 -1.99 18.34 -13.28
N PHE A 189 -1.70 17.20 -13.91
CA PHE A 189 -1.54 15.94 -13.18
C PHE A 189 -0.36 15.97 -12.20
N LEU A 190 0.83 16.36 -12.66
CA LEU A 190 2.03 16.39 -11.80
C LEU A 190 1.92 17.45 -10.70
N ASN A 191 1.31 18.60 -10.98
CA ASN A 191 1.06 19.62 -9.96
C ASN A 191 0.11 19.11 -8.88
N LEU A 192 -0.96 18.40 -9.27
CA LEU A 192 -1.85 17.73 -8.32
C LEU A 192 -1.13 16.65 -7.51
N LEU A 193 -0.31 15.81 -8.15
CA LEU A 193 0.48 14.79 -7.45
C LEU A 193 1.37 15.44 -6.38
N LYS A 194 2.14 16.46 -6.75
CA LYS A 194 3.01 17.20 -5.81
C LYS A 194 2.21 17.80 -4.66
N LEU A 195 1.05 18.38 -4.92
CA LEU A 195 0.20 18.96 -3.89
C LEU A 195 -0.33 17.90 -2.91
N LEU A 196 -0.73 16.73 -3.42
CA LEU A 196 -1.16 15.60 -2.58
C LEU A 196 0.01 15.00 -1.77
N LEU A 197 1.20 14.89 -2.35
CA LEU A 197 2.42 14.49 -1.63
C LEU A 197 2.74 15.48 -0.50
N TYR A 198 2.62 16.79 -0.77
CA TYR A 198 2.84 17.85 0.22
C TYR A 198 1.83 17.78 1.36
N GLN A 199 0.55 17.53 1.06
CA GLN A 199 -0.56 17.44 2.02
C GLN A 199 -0.73 16.05 2.64
N SER A 200 0.20 15.12 2.40
CA SER A 200 0.09 13.74 2.87
C SER A 200 -0.11 13.64 4.38
N SER A 201 -0.87 12.64 4.83
CA SER A 201 -1.49 12.46 6.17
C SER A 201 -2.57 13.48 6.54
N GLY A 202 -2.85 14.45 5.67
CA GLY A 202 -3.85 15.50 5.87
C GLY A 202 -5.19 15.25 5.18
N LEU A 203 -6.19 16.02 5.61
CA LEU A 203 -7.51 16.07 4.97
C LEU A 203 -7.46 16.86 3.66
N VAL A 204 -8.12 16.33 2.63
CA VAL A 204 -8.10 16.94 1.31
C VAL A 204 -9.44 17.56 0.92
N ASP A 205 -9.40 18.78 0.38
CA ASP A 205 -10.55 19.47 -0.21
C ASP A 205 -10.42 19.55 -1.74
N ILE A 206 -11.26 18.80 -2.44
CA ILE A 206 -11.26 18.72 -3.91
C ILE A 206 -11.47 20.08 -4.58
N THR A 207 -12.29 20.96 -3.98
CA THR A 207 -12.54 22.29 -4.56
C THR A 207 -11.30 23.17 -4.44
N LYS A 208 -10.60 23.10 -3.29
CA LYS A 208 -9.34 23.83 -3.10
C LYS A 208 -8.25 23.31 -4.05
N LEU A 209 -8.09 21.99 -4.15
CA LEU A 209 -7.13 21.38 -5.09
C LEU A 209 -7.40 21.78 -6.54
N ALA A 210 -8.66 21.77 -6.97
CA ALA A 210 -9.06 22.17 -8.32
C ALA A 210 -8.64 23.61 -8.63
N SER A 211 -8.88 24.53 -7.69
CA SER A 211 -8.48 25.93 -7.81
C SER A 211 -6.97 26.13 -7.84
N GLU A 212 -6.22 25.42 -6.99
CA GLU A 212 -4.75 25.57 -6.91
C GLU A 212 -4.03 25.01 -8.12
N VAL A 213 -4.52 23.91 -8.69
CA VAL A 213 -3.90 23.24 -9.85
C VAL A 213 -4.40 23.82 -11.18
N GLY A 214 -5.53 24.53 -11.18
CA GLY A 214 -6.12 25.10 -12.40
C GLY A 214 -6.87 24.08 -13.27
N VAL A 215 -7.43 23.02 -12.66
CA VAL A 215 -8.21 21.99 -13.37
C VAL A 215 -9.60 21.82 -12.75
N SER A 216 -10.55 21.25 -13.49
CA SER A 216 -11.92 21.09 -13.00
C SER A 216 -12.03 20.08 -11.84
N ARG A 217 -13.06 20.22 -10.98
CA ARG A 217 -13.32 19.24 -9.89
C ARG A 217 -13.48 17.79 -10.39
N PRO A 218 -14.21 17.53 -11.50
CA PRO A 218 -14.21 16.19 -12.12
C PRO A 218 -12.82 15.71 -12.52
N THR A 219 -11.98 16.58 -13.08
CA THR A 219 -10.59 16.25 -13.46
C THR A 219 -9.75 15.87 -12.25
N VAL A 220 -9.82 16.62 -11.14
CA VAL A 220 -9.12 16.28 -9.88
C VAL A 220 -9.54 14.88 -9.40
N LYS A 221 -10.84 14.58 -9.40
CA LYS A 221 -11.33 13.25 -8.99
C LYS A 221 -10.79 12.14 -9.88
N ALA A 222 -10.83 12.34 -11.21
CA ALA A 222 -10.31 11.36 -12.16
C ALA A 222 -8.80 11.12 -11.99
N TYR A 223 -8.02 12.19 -11.76
CA TYR A 223 -6.59 12.08 -11.50
C TYR A 223 -6.30 11.36 -10.17
N MET A 224 -7.04 11.69 -9.11
CA MET A 224 -6.91 10.98 -7.83
C MET A 224 -7.29 9.49 -7.94
N GLU A 225 -8.31 9.16 -8.74
CA GLU A 225 -8.68 7.76 -9.01
C GLU A 225 -7.54 7.03 -9.74
N ALA A 226 -6.99 7.62 -10.81
CA ALA A 226 -5.83 7.08 -11.52
C ALA A 226 -4.63 6.89 -10.58
N MET A 227 -4.32 7.87 -9.72
CA MET A 227 -3.24 7.78 -8.73
C MET A 227 -3.49 6.69 -7.68
N THR A 228 -4.74 6.50 -7.25
CA THR A 228 -5.11 5.47 -6.26
C THR A 228 -4.96 4.07 -6.84
N VAL A 229 -5.44 3.88 -8.07
CA VAL A 229 -5.30 2.62 -8.82
C VAL A 229 -3.83 2.31 -9.08
N ALA A 230 -3.06 3.32 -9.49
CA ALA A 230 -1.62 3.19 -9.72
C ALA A 230 -0.80 3.15 -8.42
N HIS A 231 -1.47 3.20 -7.26
CA HIS A 231 -0.91 3.13 -5.91
C HIS A 231 0.01 4.28 -5.50
N ALA A 232 -0.01 5.42 -6.19
CA ALA A 232 0.76 6.61 -5.79
C ALA A 232 0.15 7.34 -4.59
N ILE A 233 -1.15 7.18 -4.37
CA ILE A 233 -1.84 7.66 -3.16
C ILE A 233 -2.77 6.58 -2.62
N PHE A 234 -3.13 6.72 -1.35
CA PHE A 234 -4.11 5.89 -0.67
C PHE A 234 -5.07 6.77 0.13
N PRO A 235 -6.33 6.94 -0.32
CA PRO A 235 -7.35 7.64 0.44
C PRO A 235 -7.86 6.79 1.61
N VAL A 236 -7.80 7.33 2.82
CA VAL A 236 -8.46 6.77 4.01
C VAL A 236 -9.74 7.56 4.24
N MET A 237 -10.87 6.87 4.09
CA MET A 237 -12.18 7.49 4.24
C MET A 237 -12.54 7.70 5.71
N PRO A 238 -13.31 8.75 6.03
CA PRO A 238 -13.87 8.90 7.37
C PRO A 238 -14.80 7.72 7.68
N PHE A 239 -14.64 7.18 8.87
CA PHE A 239 -15.49 6.13 9.39
C PHE A 239 -16.82 6.72 9.86
N HIS A 240 -17.90 6.07 9.42
CA HIS A 240 -19.26 6.42 9.78
C HIS A 240 -20.02 5.19 10.27
N GLY A 241 -20.55 5.26 11.48
CA GLY A 241 -21.39 4.21 12.07
C GLY A 241 -22.88 4.54 12.08
N GLY A 242 -23.30 5.55 11.32
CA GLY A 242 -24.72 5.88 11.09
C GLY A 242 -25.26 7.09 11.86
N GLY A 243 -24.43 7.83 12.60
CA GLY A 243 -24.85 9.03 13.33
C GLY A 243 -24.82 10.31 12.49
N ARG A 244 -25.90 11.11 12.52
CA ARG A 244 -25.97 12.45 11.87
C ARG A 244 -24.96 13.49 12.41
N ARG A 245 -24.23 13.18 13.50
CA ARG A 245 -23.23 14.10 14.11
C ARG A 245 -21.87 14.08 13.42
N GLU A 246 -21.66 13.18 12.46
CA GLU A 246 -20.38 12.96 11.76
C GLU A 246 -20.35 13.78 10.46
N ILE A 247 -19.74 14.97 10.50
CA ILE A 247 -19.74 15.94 9.39
C ILE A 247 -18.31 16.18 8.88
N VAL A 248 -17.56 15.10 8.63
CA VAL A 248 -16.37 15.18 7.77
C VAL A 248 -16.51 14.09 6.72
N ARG A 249 -16.71 14.50 5.46
CA ARG A 249 -16.73 13.61 4.29
C ARG A 249 -15.41 13.59 3.52
N ARG A 250 -14.44 14.41 3.97
CA ARG A 250 -13.17 14.60 3.28
C ARG A 250 -12.26 13.41 3.60
N PRO A 251 -11.68 12.72 2.61
CA PRO A 251 -10.69 11.69 2.89
C PRO A 251 -9.41 12.31 3.48
N LYS A 252 -8.73 11.54 4.32
CA LYS A 252 -7.29 11.72 4.53
C LYS A 252 -6.55 11.09 3.36
N ILE A 253 -5.52 11.76 2.84
CA ILE A 253 -4.69 11.22 1.75
C ILE A 253 -3.32 10.86 2.28
N TYR A 254 -2.89 9.63 2.01
CA TYR A 254 -1.54 9.17 2.26
C TYR A 254 -0.82 8.94 0.93
N ALA A 255 0.30 9.61 0.72
CA ALA A 255 1.24 9.26 -0.33
C ALA A 255 1.77 7.84 -0.11
N PHE A 256 2.15 7.18 -1.20
CA PHE A 256 2.67 5.81 -1.14
C PHE A 256 3.98 5.68 -0.38
N ASP A 257 4.80 6.75 -0.30
CA ASP A 257 6.15 6.70 0.26
C ASP A 257 6.53 8.02 0.96
N THR A 258 7.14 7.91 2.14
CA THR A 258 7.53 9.07 2.96
C THR A 258 8.71 9.85 2.38
N GLY A 259 9.59 9.21 1.60
CA GLY A 259 10.71 9.87 0.94
C GLY A 259 10.25 10.91 -0.09
N PHE A 260 9.15 10.62 -0.80
CA PHE A 260 8.51 11.58 -1.71
C PHE A 260 7.85 12.73 -0.96
N VAL A 261 7.20 12.46 0.18
CA VAL A 261 6.63 13.51 1.04
C VAL A 261 7.72 14.48 1.51
N THR A 262 8.80 13.94 2.08
CA THR A 262 9.90 14.76 2.58
C THR A 262 10.67 15.43 1.44
N PHE A 263 10.72 14.84 0.24
CA PHE A 263 11.34 15.45 -0.95
C PHE A 263 10.56 16.68 -1.39
N ILE A 264 9.25 16.54 -1.59
CA ILE A 264 8.38 17.64 -2.02
C ILE A 264 8.31 18.75 -0.97
N ARG A 265 8.42 18.42 0.32
CA ARG A 265 8.51 19.42 1.40
C ARG A 265 9.90 20.05 1.54
N GLY A 266 10.91 19.59 0.80
CA GLY A 266 12.28 20.12 0.87
C GLY A 266 13.01 19.78 2.18
N TRP A 267 12.64 18.68 2.83
CA TRP A 267 13.20 18.28 4.12
C TRP A 267 14.48 17.45 3.94
N ASN A 268 15.53 17.87 4.65
CA ASN A 268 16.80 17.15 4.78
C ASN A 268 17.06 16.68 6.22
N SER A 269 16.17 17.02 7.16
CA SER A 269 16.17 16.59 8.55
C SER A 269 14.74 16.61 9.09
N LEU A 270 14.48 15.91 10.19
CA LEU A 270 13.14 15.79 10.79
C LEU A 270 13.09 16.46 12.17
N ARG A 271 12.11 17.34 12.37
CA ARG A 271 11.75 17.86 13.70
C ARG A 271 10.81 16.87 14.37
N ASP A 272 10.65 17.02 15.69
CA ASP A 272 9.76 16.15 16.47
C ASP A 272 8.31 16.13 15.96
N ALA A 273 7.80 17.30 15.57
CA ALA A 273 6.45 17.45 15.02
C ALA A 273 6.28 16.80 13.63
N ASP A 274 7.36 16.56 12.88
CA ASP A 274 7.30 16.01 11.53
C ASP A 274 7.11 14.48 11.54
N ARG A 275 7.57 13.81 12.61
CA ARG A 275 7.63 12.33 12.69
C ARG A 275 6.27 11.67 12.81
N GLY A 276 5.29 12.32 13.44
CA GLY A 276 3.96 11.74 13.71
C GLY A 276 3.25 11.30 12.43
N GLY A 277 3.03 12.24 11.51
CA GLY A 277 2.36 11.93 10.24
C GLY A 277 3.15 10.95 9.37
N LEU A 278 4.49 11.02 9.37
CA LEU A 278 5.30 10.03 8.65
C LEU A 278 5.26 8.65 9.32
N TRP A 279 5.08 8.56 10.64
CA TRP A 279 4.89 7.28 11.34
C TRP A 279 3.55 6.64 11.01
N GLU A 280 2.48 7.43 10.91
CA GLU A 280 1.17 6.95 10.45
C GLU A 280 1.26 6.24 9.09
N HIS A 281 2.10 6.73 8.16
CA HIS A 281 2.35 6.07 6.88
C HIS A 281 2.89 4.64 7.06
N LEU A 282 3.90 4.46 7.92
CA LEU A 282 4.53 3.16 8.13
C LEU A 282 3.56 2.18 8.81
N VAL A 283 2.73 2.67 9.73
CA VAL A 283 1.64 1.88 10.34
C VAL A 283 0.62 1.51 9.27
N LEU A 284 0.19 2.46 8.43
CA LEU A 284 -0.73 2.22 7.32
C LEU A 284 -0.18 1.16 6.35
N ASP A 285 1.08 1.23 5.94
CA ASP A 285 1.70 0.22 5.07
C ASP A 285 1.68 -1.17 5.72
N THR A 286 1.92 -1.23 7.03
CA THR A 286 1.83 -2.49 7.79
C THR A 286 0.39 -3.04 7.80
N LEU A 287 -0.61 -2.19 8.04
CA LEU A 287 -2.04 -2.57 7.98
C LEU A 287 -2.44 -3.04 6.58
N ARG A 288 -1.92 -2.40 5.54
CA ARG A 288 -2.15 -2.78 4.13
C ARG A 288 -1.52 -4.12 3.81
N ALA A 289 -0.29 -4.37 4.29
CA ALA A 289 0.45 -5.61 4.08
C ALA A 289 -0.28 -6.84 4.66
N VAL A 290 -0.97 -6.68 5.80
CA VAL A 290 -1.77 -7.74 6.43
C VAL A 290 -3.23 -7.79 5.96
N GLY A 291 -3.61 -7.02 4.93
CA GLY A 291 -4.93 -7.10 4.29
C GLY A 291 -6.07 -6.39 5.02
N LEU A 292 -5.77 -5.49 5.97
CA LEU A 292 -6.79 -4.77 6.76
C LEU A 292 -7.39 -3.54 6.08
N THR A 293 -7.21 -3.37 4.77
CA THR A 293 -7.62 -2.16 4.02
C THR A 293 -9.12 -1.99 3.84
N HIS A 294 -9.86 -3.09 3.67
CA HIS A 294 -11.28 -3.07 3.30
C HIS A 294 -12.19 -2.46 4.38
N ASN A 295 -11.79 -2.54 5.65
CA ASN A 295 -12.53 -2.03 6.80
C ASN A 295 -11.82 -0.87 7.49
N LEU A 296 -10.81 -0.29 6.82
CA LEU A 296 -10.00 0.79 7.35
C LEU A 296 -10.66 2.14 7.08
N GLY A 297 -10.77 2.94 8.13
CA GLY A 297 -11.06 4.36 8.03
C GLY A 297 -10.26 5.14 9.06
N TYR A 298 -10.58 6.42 9.22
CA TYR A 298 -10.17 7.23 10.37
C TYR A 298 -11.43 7.83 11.01
N TRP A 299 -11.39 8.23 12.28
CA TRP A 299 -12.53 8.92 12.88
C TRP A 299 -12.15 10.34 13.25
N ARG A 300 -13.07 11.28 13.02
CA ARG A 300 -12.91 12.68 13.42
C ARG A 300 -14.24 13.33 13.72
N ASP A 301 -14.33 14.07 14.81
CA ASP A 301 -15.54 14.80 15.19
C ASP A 301 -15.49 16.31 14.85
N LYS A 302 -16.56 17.03 15.20
CA LYS A 302 -16.67 18.49 14.96
C LYS A 302 -15.72 19.33 15.83
N SER A 303 -15.18 18.74 16.89
CA SER A 303 -14.23 19.36 17.82
C SER A 303 -12.79 19.05 17.45
N ASP A 304 -12.53 18.52 16.24
CA ASP A 304 -11.18 18.16 15.76
C ASP A 304 -10.53 17.02 16.57
N ARG A 305 -11.31 16.27 17.35
CA ARG A 305 -10.80 15.05 17.99
C ARG A 305 -10.73 13.94 16.97
N GLU A 306 -9.64 13.19 16.99
CA GLU A 306 -9.32 12.25 15.92
C GLU A 306 -8.77 10.93 16.46
N ILE A 307 -9.17 9.84 15.81
CA ILE A 307 -8.49 8.54 15.91
C ILE A 307 -7.84 8.30 14.54
N ASP A 308 -6.52 8.08 14.53
CA ASP A 308 -5.72 7.97 13.30
C ASP A 308 -6.27 6.92 12.34
N PHE A 309 -6.53 5.70 12.85
CA PHE A 309 -7.14 4.62 12.11
C PHE A 309 -8.19 3.89 12.93
N VAL A 310 -9.26 3.46 12.27
CA VAL A 310 -10.29 2.60 12.85
C VAL A 310 -10.53 1.40 11.94
N LEU A 311 -10.73 0.24 12.54
CA LEU A 311 -10.95 -1.02 11.84
C LEU A 311 -12.31 -1.57 12.22
N ARG A 312 -13.24 -1.55 11.27
CA ARG A 312 -14.55 -2.20 11.46
C ARG A 312 -14.36 -3.72 11.45
N ARG A 313 -14.69 -4.41 12.54
CA ARG A 313 -14.69 -5.89 12.57
C ARG A 313 -16.07 -6.41 12.26
N GLU A 314 -17.04 -5.90 12.99
CA GLU A 314 -18.46 -6.27 12.89
C GLU A 314 -19.33 -5.01 12.87
N ARG A 315 -20.66 -5.19 12.97
CA ARG A 315 -21.60 -4.07 12.94
C ARG A 315 -21.28 -3.02 14.02
N ASP A 316 -21.04 -3.47 15.25
CA ASP A 316 -20.87 -2.64 16.44
C ASP A 316 -19.51 -2.81 17.14
N PHE A 317 -18.60 -3.61 16.56
CA PHE A 317 -17.25 -3.86 17.10
C PHE A 317 -16.21 -3.18 16.20
N VAL A 318 -15.61 -2.10 16.71
CA VAL A 318 -14.71 -1.23 15.94
C VAL A 318 -13.41 -1.03 16.70
N ASP A 319 -12.31 -1.57 16.19
CA ASP A 319 -11.02 -1.35 16.81
C ASP A 319 -10.51 0.06 16.50
N THR A 320 -9.77 0.64 17.44
CA THR A 320 -9.02 1.89 17.24
C THR A 320 -7.54 1.59 17.15
N VAL A 321 -6.84 2.29 16.27
CA VAL A 321 -5.40 2.19 16.09
C VAL A 321 -4.83 3.61 16.10
N GLU A 322 -4.10 3.93 17.17
CA GLU A 322 -3.45 5.22 17.40
C GLU A 322 -1.94 5.10 17.15
N CYS A 323 -1.35 6.09 16.48
CA CYS A 323 0.05 6.06 16.07
C CYS A 323 0.85 7.04 16.94
N LYS A 324 1.84 6.54 17.69
CA LYS A 324 2.74 7.40 18.49
C LYS A 324 4.19 6.95 18.36
N ILE A 325 5.09 7.87 18.03
CA ILE A 325 6.54 7.62 18.12
C ILE A 325 6.90 7.29 19.58
N ASP A 326 6.55 8.20 20.50
CA ASP A 326 6.73 8.01 21.93
C ASP A 326 5.40 7.54 22.55
N PRO A 327 5.31 6.27 23.00
CA PRO A 327 4.06 5.73 23.56
C PRO A 327 3.66 6.42 24.87
N SER A 328 4.57 7.10 25.57
CA SER A 328 4.27 7.83 26.80
C SER A 328 3.41 9.08 26.57
N ARG A 329 3.43 9.63 25.35
CA ARG A 329 2.67 10.82 24.96
C ARG A 329 1.22 10.52 24.55
N PHE A 330 0.77 9.28 24.74
CA PHE A 330 -0.62 8.92 24.48
C PHE A 330 -1.57 9.65 25.43
N ASN A 331 -2.61 10.26 24.85
CA ASN A 331 -3.72 10.85 25.59
C ASN A 331 -5.02 10.13 25.20
N GLN A 332 -5.76 9.66 26.21
CA GLN A 332 -7.01 8.91 26.04
C GLN A 332 -8.22 9.76 25.62
N GLU A 333 -8.13 11.10 25.62
CA GLU A 333 -9.30 11.97 25.41
C GLU A 333 -10.06 11.66 24.11
N ASN A 334 -9.36 11.55 22.99
CA ASN A 334 -9.98 11.23 21.70
C ASN A 334 -10.63 9.84 21.73
N LEU A 335 -9.93 8.88 22.34
CA LEU A 335 -10.42 7.52 22.51
C LEU A 335 -11.69 7.46 23.35
N GLU A 336 -11.78 8.20 24.45
CA GLU A 336 -12.98 8.25 25.30
C GLU A 336 -14.20 8.75 24.51
N GLN A 337 -14.01 9.80 23.70
CA GLN A 337 -15.11 10.38 22.92
C GLN A 337 -15.54 9.45 21.79
N PHE A 338 -14.58 8.79 21.14
CA PHE A 338 -14.88 7.72 20.18
C PHE A 338 -15.66 6.58 20.85
N ARG A 339 -15.24 6.11 22.03
CA ARG A 339 -15.87 5.00 22.76
C ARG A 339 -17.25 5.32 23.33
N LYS A 340 -17.62 6.59 23.50
CA LYS A 340 -19.02 6.97 23.77
C LYS A 340 -19.95 6.69 22.60
N LEU A 341 -19.44 6.78 21.36
CA LEU A 341 -20.20 6.50 20.14
C LEU A 341 -20.09 5.02 19.73
N TYR A 342 -18.92 4.41 19.94
CA TYR A 342 -18.59 3.04 19.56
C TYR A 342 -18.07 2.24 20.76
N PRO A 343 -18.95 1.76 21.67
CA PRO A 343 -18.54 1.24 22.97
C PRO A 343 -17.71 -0.05 22.94
N LYS A 344 -17.79 -0.83 21.86
CA LYS A 344 -17.12 -2.14 21.72
C LYS A 344 -15.99 -2.06 20.69
N GLY A 345 -14.89 -2.74 20.99
CA GLY A 345 -13.70 -2.80 20.16
C GLY A 345 -12.42 -2.82 20.99
N ASN A 346 -11.34 -3.34 20.40
CA ASN A 346 -10.01 -3.28 20.98
C ASN A 346 -9.39 -1.90 20.75
N ASN A 347 -8.56 -1.44 21.68
CA ASN A 347 -7.81 -0.19 21.56
C ASN A 347 -6.33 -0.50 21.42
N TRP A 348 -5.75 -0.09 20.30
CA TRP A 348 -4.36 -0.33 19.99
C TRP A 348 -3.60 0.98 19.89
N LEU A 349 -2.41 1.01 20.47
CA LEU A 349 -1.41 2.02 20.19
C LEU A 349 -0.21 1.37 19.52
N VAL A 350 0.17 1.90 18.36
CA VAL A 350 1.27 1.40 17.55
C VAL A 350 2.44 2.37 17.63
N SER A 351 3.58 1.88 18.09
CA SER A 351 4.80 2.65 18.28
C SER A 351 6.03 1.87 17.83
N PRO A 352 7.07 2.54 17.28
CA PRO A 352 8.33 1.88 16.96
C PRO A 352 9.14 1.56 18.21
N ARG A 353 8.79 2.13 19.37
CA ARG A 353 9.50 1.99 20.66
C ARG A 353 8.89 0.93 21.58
N VAL A 354 8.06 0.04 21.03
CA VAL A 354 7.41 -1.04 21.78
C VAL A 354 8.01 -2.37 21.37
N ASP A 355 8.88 -2.91 22.22
CA ASP A 355 9.58 -4.18 21.96
C ASP A 355 8.72 -5.41 22.30
N SER A 356 7.94 -5.33 23.38
CA SER A 356 7.02 -6.38 23.82
C SER A 356 5.61 -5.83 24.00
N ILE A 357 4.61 -6.67 23.73
CA ILE A 357 3.21 -6.30 23.91
C ILE A 357 2.95 -6.07 25.39
N PHE A 358 2.35 -4.93 25.73
CA PHE A 358 1.83 -4.68 27.07
C PHE A 358 0.49 -3.95 27.01
N THR A 359 -0.27 -4.00 28.10
CA THR A 359 -1.55 -3.30 28.22
C THR A 359 -1.44 -2.26 29.32
N ARG A 360 -1.96 -1.05 29.07
CA ARG A 360 -2.18 -0.05 30.12
C ARG A 360 -3.66 0.24 30.22
N ARG A 361 -4.13 0.37 31.46
CA ARG A 361 -5.50 0.77 31.76
C ARG A 361 -5.54 2.28 31.95
N PHE A 362 -6.40 2.94 31.18
CA PHE A 362 -6.72 4.35 31.34
C PHE A 362 -8.20 4.44 31.70
N LYS A 363 -8.49 4.84 32.94
CA LYS A 363 -9.84 4.79 33.55
C LYS A 363 -10.48 3.39 33.43
N ASP A 364 -11.58 3.27 32.68
CA ASP A 364 -12.36 2.06 32.44
C ASP A 364 -11.91 1.29 31.18
N ARG A 365 -10.88 1.76 30.46
CA ARG A 365 -10.48 1.23 29.16
C ARG A 365 -9.07 0.68 29.18
N GLU A 366 -8.89 -0.45 28.50
CA GLU A 366 -7.58 -1.05 28.25
C GLU A 366 -7.08 -0.63 26.87
N VAL A 367 -5.81 -0.25 26.80
CA VAL A 367 -5.09 0.05 25.57
C VAL A 367 -3.90 -0.89 25.46
N ARG A 368 -3.84 -1.64 24.36
CA ARG A 368 -2.76 -2.57 24.03
C ARG A 368 -1.70 -1.85 23.20
N PHE A 369 -0.48 -1.85 23.71
CA PHE A 369 0.67 -1.23 23.08
C PHE A 369 1.41 -2.28 22.26
N ILE A 370 1.60 -2.00 20.98
CA ILE A 370 2.23 -2.90 20.04
C ILE A 370 3.17 -2.14 19.10
N SER A 371 3.93 -2.88 18.30
CA SER A 371 4.76 -2.35 17.21
C SER A 371 4.35 -3.01 15.89
N PRO A 372 4.80 -2.50 14.73
CA PRO A 372 4.52 -3.12 13.44
C PRO A 372 4.88 -4.61 13.35
N HIS A 373 5.94 -5.05 14.04
CA HIS A 373 6.31 -6.47 14.11
C HIS A 373 5.17 -7.35 14.66
N HIS A 374 4.52 -6.90 15.73
CA HIS A 374 3.38 -7.58 16.33
C HIS A 374 2.15 -7.62 15.40
N ILE A 375 1.96 -6.59 14.57
CA ILE A 375 0.89 -6.55 13.55
C ILE A 375 1.13 -7.65 12.51
N LEU A 376 2.35 -7.76 11.98
CA LEU A 376 2.73 -8.80 11.01
C LEU A 376 2.63 -10.21 11.61
N ALA A 377 2.88 -10.36 12.91
CA ALA A 377 2.69 -11.59 13.66
C ALA A 377 1.21 -11.94 13.94
N GLY A 378 0.26 -11.10 13.50
CA GLY A 378 -1.17 -11.39 13.52
C GLY A 378 -1.96 -10.84 14.70
N GLN A 379 -1.37 -10.00 15.56
CA GLN A 379 -2.05 -9.48 16.76
C GLN A 379 -3.30 -8.65 16.44
N LEU A 380 -3.33 -8.00 15.28
CA LEU A 380 -4.46 -7.24 14.77
C LEU A 380 -5.36 -8.04 13.80
N THR A 381 -4.99 -9.26 13.41
CA THR A 381 -5.78 -10.07 12.46
C THR A 381 -6.38 -11.32 13.09
N ALA A 382 -5.90 -11.72 14.27
CA ALA A 382 -6.50 -12.79 15.05
C ALA A 382 -7.97 -12.47 15.35
N LYS A 383 -8.87 -13.35 14.88
CA LYS A 383 -10.24 -13.40 15.40
C LYS A 383 -10.11 -13.76 16.88
N GLN A 384 -10.41 -12.82 17.76
CA GLN A 384 -10.58 -13.12 19.18
C GLN A 384 -11.90 -13.81 19.41
#